data_AF-A0A6P2C8C4-F1
#
_entry.id   AF-A0A6P2C8C4-F1
#
_cell.length_a   1.000
_cell.length_b   1.000
_cell.length_c   1.000
_cell.angle_alpha   90.00
_cell.angle_beta   90.00
_cell.angle_gamma   90.00
#
_symmetry.space_group_name_H-M   'P 1'
#
loop_
_entity.id
_entity.type
_entity.pdbx_description
1 polymer ?
#
loop_
_entity_poly.entity_id
_entity_poly.type
_entity_poly.pdbx_seq_one_letter_code
_entity_poly.pdbx_strand_id
1 'polypeptide(L)'
;MALISRAPRARRRPRVSWARGASAAGVIALAAALAACGNSSSSSSPTATGSSSAATGSSPSATGASSAPATGKVGGSLTVWVDAVRLPAAQAYAKAHPNVNVKIVTFDGDGNGATTMQTKIQLWNRTGSGWPDVIFSEQVNDPVWMAEKPFDFAEPVKGLIPDSVLSQWPAPSTAQCTVNGTQVCVQDNLAQVVLWVNKKLMDQFGYTVPTTWQQWAALGQKVATEHPGYIVGNIGDSFSHWIYLWGDQCPLEQLTGSQLLINAADTHCTRMASLLDPLIKGGALPPLSVFTPDFAKKYGGAADKVLMMPGPSWYATSLFRDTLHIPAGQITAATPLQWENEPITTGQVGGGPWIISKHSTNLATAADFVTWATTVYNPDPTGANARAGYPAYAPVAAKWLAGMATNSYFAADPTPALKAAAADIWKGWSIVTYPDQPVWSNTVVTGLVAGKSLSSLLPAFGSALAQAAQAAGYQVTQ
;
A
#
# COMPACT_ATOMS: atom_id res chain seq x y z
N MET A 1 36.64 31.12 72.85
CA MET A 1 37.00 29.82 72.24
C MET A 1 37.63 30.07 70.87
N ALA A 2 38.39 29.11 70.31
CA ALA A 2 39.27 29.31 69.14
C ALA A 2 38.49 29.71 67.86
N LEU A 3 38.96 30.53 66.90
CA LEU A 3 40.30 30.81 66.30
C LEU A 3 40.79 29.81 65.22
N ILE A 4 41.35 30.36 64.12
CA ILE A 4 42.30 29.77 63.14
C ILE A 4 41.70 28.73 62.14
N SER A 5 42.04 28.69 60.83
CA SER A 5 42.76 29.61 59.92
C SER A 5 42.55 29.24 58.41
N ARG A 6 43.28 29.93 57.52
CA ARG A 6 43.17 30.02 56.04
C ARG A 6 43.72 28.83 55.22
N ALA A 7 42.95 28.39 54.22
CA ALA A 7 43.31 28.27 52.78
C ALA A 7 44.61 27.47 52.34
N PRO A 8 45.07 27.51 51.06
CA PRO A 8 44.58 26.58 50.01
C PRO A 8 45.67 25.87 49.16
N ARG A 9 45.33 24.76 48.48
CA ARG A 9 46.06 24.08 47.36
C ARG A 9 45.13 23.01 46.72
N ALA A 10 45.21 22.60 45.45
CA ALA A 10 45.89 23.10 44.25
C ALA A 10 45.19 22.56 42.97
N ARG A 11 45.40 23.18 41.80
CA ARG A 11 44.85 22.72 40.50
C ARG A 11 45.46 21.39 40.02
N ARG A 12 44.65 20.51 39.43
CA ARG A 12 45.11 19.51 38.44
C ARG A 12 44.12 19.36 37.27
N ARG A 13 44.63 19.59 36.06
CA ARG A 13 44.12 19.23 34.72
C ARG A 13 45.37 18.99 33.84
N PRO A 14 45.23 18.31 32.70
CA PRO A 14 44.86 16.91 32.52
C PRO A 14 46.12 16.06 32.22
N ARG A 15 45.97 14.79 31.84
CA ARG A 15 47.02 14.08 31.09
C ARG A 15 46.44 13.44 29.83
N VAL A 16 47.10 13.71 28.71
CA VAL A 16 46.86 13.13 27.39
C VAL A 16 47.79 11.94 27.21
N SER A 17 47.36 10.92 26.47
CA SER A 17 48.23 9.85 25.95
C SER A 17 47.93 9.56 24.48
N TRP A 18 48.80 10.07 23.60
CA TRP A 18 49.07 9.46 22.29
C TRP A 18 49.98 8.22 22.52
N ALA A 19 50.27 7.26 21.63
CA ALA A 19 49.95 6.92 20.22
C ALA A 19 50.22 5.38 20.09
N ARG A 20 49.95 4.58 19.03
CA ARG A 20 49.46 4.63 17.62
C ARG A 20 48.80 3.24 17.35
N GLY A 21 48.16 2.91 16.22
CA GLY A 21 47.87 3.66 14.99
C GLY A 21 48.11 2.84 13.72
N ALA A 22 47.06 2.17 13.19
CA ALA A 22 46.91 1.63 11.82
C ALA A 22 45.40 1.35 11.62
N SER A 23 44.64 1.78 10.61
CA SER A 23 44.83 1.97 9.16
C SER A 23 44.17 0.86 8.34
N ALA A 24 42.86 1.01 8.06
CA ALA A 24 42.17 0.44 6.90
C ALA A 24 40.86 1.21 6.64
N ALA A 25 40.75 1.89 5.50
CA ALA A 25 39.51 2.51 5.04
C ALA A 25 39.12 1.89 3.70
N GLY A 26 37.93 1.28 3.61
CA GLY A 26 37.44 0.60 2.42
C GLY A 26 36.40 1.43 1.68
N VAL A 27 36.84 2.25 0.72
CA VAL A 27 35.95 2.91 -0.25
C VAL A 27 35.93 2.08 -1.52
N ILE A 28 34.78 1.47 -1.85
CA ILE A 28 34.59 0.78 -3.14
C ILE A 28 33.98 1.78 -4.12
N ALA A 29 34.83 2.34 -4.98
CA ALA A 29 34.38 3.07 -6.16
C ALA A 29 34.28 2.10 -7.34
N LEU A 30 33.06 1.86 -7.85
CA LEU A 30 32.85 0.99 -9.01
C LEU A 30 32.97 1.82 -10.30
N ALA A 31 34.11 1.72 -10.98
CA ALA A 31 34.34 2.43 -12.23
C ALA A 31 33.67 1.70 -13.41
N ALA A 32 32.81 2.41 -14.14
CA ALA A 32 32.25 1.90 -15.39
C ALA A 32 33.29 2.01 -16.52
N ALA A 33 33.47 0.94 -17.29
CA ALA A 33 34.32 0.91 -18.48
C ALA A 33 33.49 0.44 -19.68
N LEU A 34 33.25 1.35 -20.64
CA LEU A 34 32.76 0.96 -21.95
C LEU A 34 33.92 0.40 -22.78
N ALA A 35 33.71 -0.77 -23.37
CA ALA A 35 34.49 -1.29 -24.49
C ALA A 35 33.50 -1.84 -25.53
N ALA A 36 33.76 -1.61 -26.82
CA ALA A 36 32.80 -1.84 -27.89
C ALA A 36 33.41 -2.66 -29.04
N CYS A 37 32.51 -3.30 -29.80
CA CYS A 37 32.74 -3.94 -31.11
C CYS A 37 33.65 -5.19 -31.14
N GLY A 38 33.23 -6.20 -31.93
CA GLY A 38 33.97 -7.45 -32.14
C GLY A 38 33.18 -8.49 -32.92
N ASN A 39 33.03 -8.30 -34.24
CA ASN A 39 32.34 -9.23 -35.14
C ASN A 39 33.31 -10.24 -35.79
N SER A 40 32.76 -11.33 -36.35
CA SER A 40 33.44 -12.38 -37.16
C SER A 40 34.09 -13.50 -36.32
N SER A 41 34.19 -14.76 -36.77
CA SER A 41 34.07 -15.31 -38.14
C SER A 41 33.36 -16.67 -38.20
N SER A 42 33.05 -17.13 -39.42
CA SER A 42 32.20 -18.29 -39.75
C SER A 42 32.90 -19.63 -40.00
N SER A 43 32.30 -20.73 -39.52
CA SER A 43 32.28 -22.08 -40.15
C SER A 43 31.34 -23.00 -39.34
N SER A 44 30.68 -24.03 -39.87
CA SER A 44 30.33 -24.40 -41.27
C SER A 44 29.20 -25.45 -41.25
N SER A 45 28.14 -25.26 -42.06
CA SER A 45 27.08 -26.27 -42.28
C SER A 45 27.57 -27.44 -43.16
N PRO A 46 26.87 -28.59 -43.24
CA PRO A 46 25.75 -28.67 -44.21
C PRO A 46 24.59 -29.66 -43.89
N THR A 47 23.36 -29.29 -44.30
CA THR A 47 22.26 -30.17 -44.82
C THR A 47 21.68 -31.32 -43.94
N ALA A 48 20.42 -31.77 -44.05
CA ALA A 48 19.35 -31.54 -45.04
C ALA A 48 17.92 -31.66 -44.44
N THR A 49 16.92 -31.22 -45.23
CA THR A 49 15.51 -31.70 -45.37
C THR A 49 14.85 -32.62 -44.32
N GLY A 50 13.57 -32.46 -43.95
CA GLY A 50 12.56 -31.47 -44.38
C GLY A 50 11.09 -31.90 -44.15
N SER A 51 10.16 -31.02 -44.56
CA SER A 51 8.73 -31.28 -44.85
C SER A 51 7.78 -31.86 -43.77
N SER A 52 7.04 -30.94 -43.14
CA SER A 52 5.56 -30.94 -42.97
C SER A 52 4.76 -32.23 -42.72
N SER A 53 3.94 -32.20 -41.68
CA SER A 53 2.62 -32.87 -41.65
C SER A 53 1.67 -32.09 -40.74
N ALA A 54 0.42 -31.92 -41.18
CA ALA A 54 -0.63 -31.27 -40.40
C ALA A 54 -1.46 -32.30 -39.63
N ALA A 55 -1.87 -31.98 -38.40
CA ALA A 55 -2.79 -32.78 -37.61
C ALA A 55 -3.77 -31.86 -36.87
N THR A 56 -5.05 -31.94 -37.23
CA THR A 56 -6.14 -31.26 -36.53
C THR A 56 -6.40 -31.95 -35.19
N GLY A 57 -6.13 -31.26 -34.08
CA GLY A 57 -6.44 -31.71 -32.73
C GLY A 57 -7.50 -30.82 -32.08
N SER A 58 -8.65 -31.39 -31.73
CA SER A 58 -9.81 -30.65 -31.20
C SER A 58 -9.55 -29.98 -29.85
N SER A 59 -9.96 -28.73 -29.70
CA SER A 59 -9.98 -28.03 -28.41
C SER A 59 -10.97 -28.67 -27.43
N PRO A 60 -10.57 -29.03 -26.21
CA PRO A 60 -11.50 -29.24 -25.11
C PRO A 60 -11.95 -27.86 -24.60
N SER A 61 -13.25 -27.60 -24.54
CA SER A 61 -13.78 -26.40 -23.89
C SER A 61 -13.40 -26.39 -22.40
N ALA A 62 -13.03 -25.22 -21.87
CA ALA A 62 -12.69 -25.07 -20.46
C ALA A 62 -13.93 -25.30 -19.58
N THR A 63 -14.07 -26.50 -19.02
CA THR A 63 -15.02 -26.76 -17.94
C THR A 63 -14.53 -26.08 -16.67
N GLY A 64 -15.38 -25.26 -16.06
CA GLY A 64 -15.04 -24.52 -14.85
C GLY A 64 -14.60 -25.46 -13.72
N ALA A 65 -13.45 -25.18 -13.12
CA ALA A 65 -12.94 -25.94 -11.99
C ALA A 65 -13.89 -25.81 -10.80
N SER A 66 -14.69 -26.86 -10.55
CA SER A 66 -15.54 -26.94 -9.37
C SER A 66 -14.64 -27.18 -8.15
N SER A 67 -14.39 -26.14 -7.36
CA SER A 67 -13.63 -26.28 -6.11
C SER A 67 -14.38 -27.24 -5.17
N ALA A 68 -13.74 -28.35 -4.84
CA ALA A 68 -14.26 -29.27 -3.84
C ALA A 68 -14.26 -28.57 -2.47
N PRO A 69 -15.28 -28.77 -1.61
CA PRO A 69 -15.26 -28.24 -0.26
C PRO A 69 -14.02 -28.74 0.50
N ALA A 70 -13.45 -27.92 1.38
CA ALA A 70 -12.30 -28.29 2.21
C ALA A 70 -12.67 -29.34 3.29
N THR A 71 -12.92 -30.59 2.88
CA THR A 71 -13.20 -31.72 3.77
C THR A 71 -11.91 -32.23 4.41
N GLY A 72 -11.32 -31.42 5.31
CA GLY A 72 -10.09 -31.72 6.03
C GLY A 72 -10.20 -31.38 7.51
N LYS A 73 -9.45 -32.10 8.35
CA LYS A 73 -9.32 -31.79 9.78
C LYS A 73 -8.18 -30.80 10.00
N VAL A 74 -8.47 -29.66 10.63
CA VAL A 74 -7.47 -28.64 10.99
C VAL A 74 -6.36 -29.26 11.85
N GLY A 75 -5.11 -29.06 11.43
CA GLY A 75 -3.92 -29.64 12.07
C GLY A 75 -2.73 -29.74 11.11
N GLY A 76 -1.68 -30.47 11.51
CA GLY A 76 -0.51 -30.70 10.65
C GLY A 76 0.48 -29.52 10.70
N SER A 77 1.14 -29.20 9.59
CA SER A 77 2.05 -28.04 9.49
C SER A 77 1.50 -26.98 8.54
N LEU A 78 1.90 -25.73 8.77
CA LEU A 78 1.53 -24.58 7.95
C LEU A 78 2.68 -23.57 7.89
N THR A 79 3.11 -23.16 6.70
CA THR A 79 4.08 -22.07 6.50
C THR A 79 3.34 -20.80 6.11
N VAL A 80 3.39 -19.77 6.96
CA VAL A 80 2.70 -18.49 6.77
C VAL A 80 3.71 -17.38 6.60
N TRP A 81 3.57 -16.58 5.54
CA TRP A 81 4.37 -15.39 5.31
C TRP A 81 3.55 -14.12 5.64
N VAL A 82 4.13 -13.22 6.43
CA VAL A 82 3.47 -12.01 6.95
C VAL A 82 4.43 -10.83 7.03
N ASP A 83 3.87 -9.62 7.06
CA ASP A 83 4.59 -8.41 7.44
C ASP A 83 4.88 -8.36 8.96
N ALA A 84 5.52 -7.28 9.42
CA ALA A 84 5.76 -7.05 10.84
C ALA A 84 4.46 -6.75 11.65
N VAL A 85 3.39 -6.32 11.01
CA VAL A 85 2.13 -5.87 11.65
C VAL A 85 1.18 -7.05 11.91
N ARG A 86 1.21 -8.09 11.06
CA ARG A 86 0.41 -9.31 11.15
C ARG A 86 1.18 -10.47 11.82
N LEU A 87 2.49 -10.33 12.02
CA LEU A 87 3.29 -11.25 12.85
C LEU A 87 2.63 -11.57 14.22
N PRO A 88 2.10 -10.61 15.01
CA PRO A 88 1.43 -10.92 16.26
C PRO A 88 0.12 -11.70 16.09
N ALA A 89 -0.62 -11.48 14.99
CA ALA A 89 -1.81 -12.26 14.67
C ALA A 89 -1.46 -13.71 14.32
N ALA A 90 -0.42 -13.93 13.51
CA ALA A 90 0.07 -15.26 13.18
C ALA A 90 0.58 -16.02 14.43
N GLN A 91 1.28 -15.33 15.34
CA GLN A 91 1.71 -15.88 16.63
C GLN A 91 0.52 -16.22 17.54
N ALA A 92 -0.52 -15.38 17.58
CA ALA A 92 -1.72 -15.63 18.36
C ALA A 92 -2.53 -16.82 17.82
N TYR A 93 -2.60 -17.00 16.49
CA TYR A 93 -3.16 -18.22 15.89
C TYR A 93 -2.38 -19.47 16.33
N ALA A 94 -1.04 -19.44 16.22
CA ALA A 94 -0.20 -20.58 16.59
C ALA A 94 -0.34 -20.97 18.07
N LYS A 95 -0.54 -19.99 18.95
CA LYS A 95 -0.83 -20.20 20.38
C LYS A 95 -2.23 -20.77 20.62
N ALA A 96 -3.21 -20.42 19.79
CA ALA A 96 -4.59 -20.91 19.90
C ALA A 96 -4.77 -22.34 19.34
N HIS A 97 -3.95 -22.74 18.36
CA HIS A 97 -4.06 -24.04 17.68
C HIS A 97 -2.78 -24.89 17.86
N PRO A 98 -2.51 -25.42 19.06
CA PRO A 98 -1.31 -26.23 19.33
C PRO A 98 -1.28 -27.58 18.56
N ASN A 99 -2.36 -27.94 17.88
CA ASN A 99 -2.45 -29.02 16.89
C ASN A 99 -1.91 -28.65 15.49
N VAL A 100 -1.52 -27.39 15.27
CA VAL A 100 -0.94 -26.87 14.02
C VAL A 100 0.49 -26.38 14.28
N ASN A 101 1.46 -26.99 13.60
CA ASN A 101 2.85 -26.56 13.56
C ASN A 101 3.02 -25.38 12.60
N VAL A 102 2.81 -24.16 13.10
CA VAL A 102 2.86 -22.92 12.31
C VAL A 102 4.30 -22.40 12.22
N LYS A 103 4.90 -22.49 11.03
CA LYS A 103 6.15 -21.83 10.68
C LYS A 103 5.85 -20.43 10.13
N ILE A 104 6.03 -19.41 10.96
CA ILE A 104 5.88 -18.01 10.55
C ILE A 104 7.19 -17.52 9.91
N VAL A 105 7.10 -16.82 8.78
CA VAL A 105 8.21 -16.14 8.12
C VAL A 105 7.83 -14.67 7.96
N THR A 106 8.58 -13.76 8.58
CA THR A 106 8.40 -12.33 8.35
C THR A 106 9.09 -11.92 7.05
N PHE A 107 8.38 -11.17 6.21
CA PHE A 107 8.95 -10.45 5.07
C PHE A 107 8.36 -9.03 5.04
N ASP A 108 8.62 -8.30 3.95
CA ASP A 108 8.15 -6.94 3.70
C ASP A 108 7.85 -6.83 2.21
N GLY A 109 6.57 -6.80 1.83
CA GLY A 109 6.10 -6.76 0.45
C GLY A 109 6.15 -5.36 -0.18
N ASP A 110 6.30 -4.30 0.61
CA ASP A 110 6.56 -2.95 0.12
C ASP A 110 8.06 -2.77 -0.19
N GLY A 111 8.93 -3.06 0.78
CA GLY A 111 10.38 -2.90 0.67
C GLY A 111 11.09 -3.93 -0.23
N ASN A 112 10.48 -5.11 -0.46
CA ASN A 112 11.00 -6.09 -1.44
C ASN A 112 10.26 -6.04 -2.79
N GLY A 113 9.03 -5.52 -2.82
CA GLY A 113 8.20 -5.38 -4.03
C GLY A 113 7.71 -6.68 -4.68
N ALA A 114 6.68 -6.53 -5.51
CA ALA A 114 6.08 -7.63 -6.28
C ALA A 114 7.10 -8.42 -7.11
N THR A 115 8.10 -7.75 -7.71
CA THR A 115 9.14 -8.40 -8.54
C THR A 115 9.97 -9.43 -7.78
N THR A 116 10.23 -9.22 -6.48
CA THR A 116 10.89 -10.21 -5.63
C THR A 116 9.99 -11.40 -5.35
N MET A 117 8.68 -11.19 -5.16
CA MET A 117 7.73 -12.29 -4.93
C MET A 117 7.46 -13.09 -6.22
N GLN A 118 7.33 -12.41 -7.37
CA GLN A 118 7.27 -13.02 -8.69
C GLN A 118 8.50 -13.90 -8.95
N THR A 119 9.71 -13.41 -8.64
CA THR A 119 10.95 -14.19 -8.77
C THR A 119 10.98 -15.41 -7.84
N LYS A 120 10.49 -15.27 -6.59
CA LYS A 120 10.37 -16.38 -5.63
C LYS A 120 9.39 -17.45 -6.12
N ILE A 121 8.19 -17.07 -6.57
CA ILE A 121 7.18 -18.01 -7.09
C ILE A 121 7.67 -18.70 -8.36
N GLN A 122 8.29 -17.98 -9.31
CA GLN A 122 8.91 -18.62 -10.49
C GLN A 122 10.03 -19.58 -10.13
N LEU A 123 10.82 -19.30 -9.10
CA LEU A 123 11.82 -20.24 -8.58
C LEU A 123 11.15 -21.50 -8.01
N TRP A 124 10.14 -21.34 -7.14
CA TRP A 124 9.41 -22.45 -6.53
C TRP A 124 8.69 -23.33 -7.58
N ASN A 125 8.07 -22.71 -8.57
CA ASN A 125 7.45 -23.38 -9.72
C ASN A 125 8.46 -24.20 -10.54
N ARG A 126 9.72 -23.74 -10.63
CA ARG A 126 10.81 -24.47 -11.29
C ARG A 126 11.44 -25.55 -10.41
N THR A 127 11.45 -25.40 -9.09
CA THR A 127 12.01 -26.39 -8.14
C THR A 127 10.98 -27.38 -7.61
N GLY A 128 9.71 -27.25 -7.99
CA GLY A 128 8.60 -28.08 -7.49
C GLY A 128 8.43 -28.02 -5.96
N SER A 129 8.95 -26.96 -5.32
CA SER A 129 9.06 -26.87 -3.86
C SER A 129 9.45 -25.47 -3.39
N GLY A 130 9.02 -25.10 -2.19
CA GLY A 130 9.48 -23.92 -1.45
C GLY A 130 8.41 -22.85 -1.17
N TRP A 131 7.22 -22.97 -1.78
CA TRP A 131 6.08 -22.09 -1.51
C TRP A 131 5.66 -22.11 -0.02
N PRO A 132 5.16 -20.99 0.52
CA PRO A 132 4.35 -20.99 1.72
C PRO A 132 2.91 -21.45 1.43
N ASP A 133 2.19 -21.86 2.46
CA ASP A 133 0.77 -22.22 2.39
C ASP A 133 -0.13 -20.97 2.37
N VAL A 134 0.30 -19.87 3.01
CA VAL A 134 -0.43 -18.60 3.10
C VAL A 134 0.54 -17.42 2.99
N ILE A 135 0.15 -16.38 2.26
CA ILE A 135 0.83 -15.08 2.18
C ILE A 135 -0.15 -13.96 2.56
N PHE A 136 0.22 -13.08 3.49
CA PHE A 136 -0.26 -11.70 3.49
C PHE A 136 0.66 -10.87 2.59
N SER A 137 0.11 -10.06 1.69
CA SER A 137 0.90 -9.06 0.94
C SER A 137 0.34 -7.66 1.18
N GLU A 138 1.24 -6.69 1.26
CA GLU A 138 0.96 -5.26 1.29
C GLU A 138 0.43 -4.77 -0.07
N GLN A 139 0.83 -5.41 -1.17
CA GLN A 139 0.44 -5.06 -2.53
C GLN A 139 -0.96 -5.58 -2.87
N VAL A 140 -1.88 -4.69 -3.20
CA VAL A 140 -3.23 -5.07 -3.67
C VAL A 140 -3.20 -5.78 -5.04
N ASN A 141 -2.17 -5.55 -5.84
CA ASN A 141 -1.96 -6.16 -7.17
C ASN A 141 -1.53 -7.63 -7.13
N ASP A 142 -0.99 -8.10 -6.00
CA ASP A 142 -0.40 -9.43 -5.90
C ASP A 142 -1.37 -10.59 -6.21
N PRO A 143 -2.60 -10.63 -5.66
CA PRO A 143 -3.59 -11.66 -6.02
C PRO A 143 -3.90 -11.75 -7.51
N VAL A 144 -3.81 -10.62 -8.24
CA VAL A 144 -4.12 -10.55 -9.67
C VAL A 144 -3.09 -11.32 -10.48
N TRP A 145 -1.80 -11.00 -10.32
CA TRP A 145 -0.75 -11.73 -11.04
C TRP A 145 -0.48 -13.12 -10.43
N MET A 146 -0.70 -13.33 -9.13
CA MET A 146 -0.57 -14.65 -8.49
C MET A 146 -1.62 -15.66 -8.97
N ALA A 147 -2.82 -15.22 -9.39
CA ALA A 147 -3.85 -16.11 -9.92
C ALA A 147 -3.61 -16.55 -11.37
N GLU A 148 -2.68 -15.91 -12.09
CA GLU A 148 -2.47 -16.12 -13.52
C GLU A 148 -1.16 -16.88 -13.84
N LYS A 149 -1.07 -17.46 -15.04
CA LYS A 149 0.15 -18.12 -15.51
C LYS A 149 1.19 -17.07 -15.88
N PRO A 150 2.49 -17.27 -15.57
CA PRO A 150 3.13 -18.53 -15.16
C PRO A 150 3.20 -18.77 -13.65
N PHE A 151 2.51 -17.95 -12.83
CA PHE A 151 2.60 -18.01 -11.37
C PHE A 151 1.67 -19.08 -10.78
N ASP A 152 0.40 -19.10 -11.20
CA ASP A 152 -0.63 -20.12 -10.83
C ASP A 152 -0.65 -20.47 -9.33
N PHE A 153 -0.47 -19.46 -8.48
CA PHE A 153 -0.21 -19.57 -7.05
C PHE A 153 -1.46 -19.40 -6.18
N ALA A 154 -2.37 -18.49 -6.54
CA ALA A 154 -3.50 -18.12 -5.69
C ALA A 154 -4.67 -19.11 -5.84
N GLU A 155 -5.09 -19.72 -4.73
CA GLU A 155 -6.21 -20.67 -4.70
C GLU A 155 -7.57 -19.95 -4.50
N PRO A 156 -8.63 -20.32 -5.24
CA PRO A 156 -9.96 -19.77 -5.03
C PRO A 156 -10.49 -20.02 -3.61
N VAL A 157 -10.89 -18.97 -2.89
CA VAL A 157 -11.35 -19.09 -1.49
C VAL A 157 -12.72 -19.74 -1.34
N LYS A 158 -13.51 -19.81 -2.44
CA LYS A 158 -14.85 -20.40 -2.42
C LYS A 158 -14.79 -21.93 -2.29
N GLY A 159 -15.44 -22.46 -1.25
CA GLY A 159 -15.38 -23.88 -0.89
C GLY A 159 -14.30 -24.19 0.15
N LEU A 160 -13.30 -23.31 0.29
CA LEU A 160 -12.34 -23.33 1.40
C LEU A 160 -12.88 -22.56 2.61
N ILE A 161 -13.45 -21.37 2.38
CA ILE A 161 -14.09 -20.53 3.39
C ILE A 161 -15.62 -20.56 3.15
N PRO A 162 -16.47 -20.63 4.20
CA PRO A 162 -17.93 -20.65 4.03
C PRO A 162 -18.48 -19.36 3.39
N ASP A 163 -19.45 -19.51 2.48
CA ASP A 163 -20.13 -18.36 1.84
C ASP A 163 -20.80 -17.41 2.87
N SER A 164 -21.23 -17.92 4.03
CA SER A 164 -21.76 -17.13 5.16
C SER A 164 -20.72 -16.24 5.85
N VAL A 165 -19.43 -16.58 5.70
CA VAL A 165 -18.29 -15.78 6.19
C VAL A 165 -17.83 -14.83 5.09
N LEU A 166 -17.64 -15.33 3.85
CA LEU A 166 -17.22 -14.51 2.70
C LEU A 166 -18.17 -13.33 2.39
N SER A 167 -19.48 -13.54 2.58
CA SER A 167 -20.51 -12.49 2.39
C SER A 167 -20.45 -11.32 3.39
N GLN A 168 -19.55 -11.35 4.37
CA GLN A 168 -19.36 -10.26 5.35
C GLN A 168 -18.28 -9.24 4.95
N TRP A 169 -17.60 -9.43 3.81
CA TRP A 169 -16.76 -8.40 3.20
C TRP A 169 -17.60 -7.49 2.30
N PRO A 170 -17.37 -6.16 2.33
CA PRO A 170 -18.10 -5.22 1.48
C PRO A 170 -17.62 -5.29 0.02
N ALA A 171 -18.54 -5.02 -0.91
CA ALA A 171 -18.33 -5.23 -2.34
C ALA A 171 -17.03 -4.63 -2.94
N PRO A 172 -16.52 -3.43 -2.55
CA PRO A 172 -15.23 -2.94 -3.06
C PRO A 172 -14.05 -3.86 -2.70
N SER A 173 -14.02 -4.39 -1.47
CA SER A 173 -12.98 -5.33 -1.01
C SER A 173 -13.08 -6.68 -1.72
N THR A 174 -14.30 -7.19 -1.92
CA THR A 174 -14.50 -8.43 -2.68
C THR A 174 -14.06 -8.26 -4.13
N ALA A 175 -14.33 -7.11 -4.76
CA ALA A 175 -13.90 -6.80 -6.13
C ALA A 175 -12.37 -6.80 -6.26
N GLN A 176 -11.64 -6.16 -5.33
CA GLN A 176 -10.17 -6.19 -5.30
C GLN A 176 -9.58 -7.61 -5.15
N CYS A 177 -10.36 -8.56 -4.64
CA CYS A 177 -9.97 -9.97 -4.53
C CYS A 177 -10.57 -10.89 -5.60
N THR A 178 -11.25 -10.34 -6.61
CA THR A 178 -11.93 -11.11 -7.67
C THR A 178 -11.21 -10.98 -9.01
N VAL A 179 -10.53 -12.05 -9.41
CA VAL A 179 -9.77 -12.14 -10.67
C VAL A 179 -10.54 -13.02 -11.64
N ASN A 180 -10.83 -12.52 -12.85
CA ASN A 180 -11.59 -13.25 -13.88
C ASN A 180 -12.91 -13.88 -13.35
N GLY A 181 -13.61 -13.16 -12.47
CA GLY A 181 -14.86 -13.61 -11.84
C GLY A 181 -14.71 -14.58 -10.65
N THR A 182 -13.47 -14.92 -10.27
CA THR A 182 -13.15 -15.87 -9.18
C THR A 182 -12.51 -15.14 -8.01
N GLN A 183 -13.03 -15.32 -6.79
CA GLN A 183 -12.42 -14.74 -5.60
C GLN A 183 -11.19 -15.57 -5.16
N VAL A 184 -10.01 -14.97 -5.15
CA VAL A 184 -8.70 -15.61 -4.89
C VAL A 184 -7.98 -15.08 -3.64
N CYS A 185 -8.58 -14.12 -2.93
CA CYS A 185 -8.13 -13.66 -1.63
C CYS A 185 -9.28 -13.15 -0.75
N VAL A 186 -8.94 -12.78 0.49
CA VAL A 186 -9.74 -11.87 1.31
C VAL A 186 -8.87 -10.70 1.77
N GLN A 187 -9.38 -9.47 1.77
CA GLN A 187 -8.62 -8.33 2.30
C GLN A 187 -8.60 -8.38 3.83
N ASP A 188 -7.48 -7.97 4.43
CA ASP A 188 -7.32 -7.77 5.86
C ASP A 188 -8.07 -6.52 6.35
N ASN A 189 -7.92 -5.42 5.61
CA ASN A 189 -8.44 -4.10 5.91
C ASN A 189 -9.01 -3.39 4.66
N LEU A 190 -9.83 -2.37 4.90
CA LEU A 190 -10.11 -1.31 3.94
C LEU A 190 -9.15 -0.15 4.21
N ALA A 191 -8.76 0.52 3.14
CA ALA A 191 -7.88 1.69 3.21
C ALA A 191 -8.47 2.89 2.43
N GLN A 192 -9.79 3.03 2.53
CA GLN A 192 -10.59 4.11 1.95
C GLN A 192 -10.03 5.49 2.32
N VAL A 193 -9.97 6.41 1.37
CA VAL A 193 -9.48 7.77 1.59
C VAL A 193 -10.56 8.62 2.27
N VAL A 194 -10.15 9.39 3.28
CA VAL A 194 -10.94 10.37 4.03
C VAL A 194 -10.16 11.69 4.13
N LEU A 195 -10.81 12.78 4.55
CA LEU A 195 -10.11 14.01 4.92
C LEU A 195 -9.66 13.92 6.38
N TRP A 196 -8.37 13.81 6.64
CA TRP A 196 -7.82 14.01 7.98
C TRP A 196 -7.66 15.49 8.27
N VAL A 197 -7.94 15.91 9.51
CA VAL A 197 -8.01 17.33 9.90
C VAL A 197 -7.32 17.53 11.25
N ASN A 198 -6.36 18.45 11.35
CA ASN A 198 -5.89 18.96 12.63
C ASN A 198 -6.89 20.01 13.14
N LYS A 199 -7.84 19.56 13.98
CA LYS A 199 -8.92 20.39 14.50
C LYS A 199 -8.40 21.55 15.36
N LYS A 200 -7.26 21.37 16.04
CA LYS A 200 -6.63 22.43 16.85
C LYS A 200 -6.07 23.55 15.97
N LEU A 201 -5.40 23.21 14.87
CA LEU A 201 -4.90 24.21 13.92
C LEU A 201 -6.06 24.92 13.19
N MET A 202 -7.11 24.18 12.82
CA MET A 202 -8.33 24.78 12.23
C MET A 202 -9.00 25.78 13.18
N ASP A 203 -9.17 25.42 14.46
CA ASP A 203 -9.70 26.33 15.49
C ASP A 203 -8.77 27.53 15.70
N GLN A 204 -7.45 27.33 15.73
CA GLN A 204 -6.44 28.38 15.92
C GLN A 204 -6.40 29.39 14.77
N PHE A 205 -6.64 28.95 13.53
CA PHE A 205 -6.65 29.79 12.33
C PHE A 205 -8.05 30.32 11.97
N GLY A 206 -9.10 29.93 12.70
CA GLY A 206 -10.47 30.35 12.45
C GLY A 206 -11.04 29.79 11.14
N TYR A 207 -10.65 28.58 10.76
CA TYR A 207 -11.04 27.93 9.50
C TYR A 207 -12.10 26.84 9.71
N THR A 208 -13.05 26.75 8.78
CA THR A 208 -14.07 25.69 8.72
C THR A 208 -13.56 24.50 7.89
N VAL A 209 -13.91 23.27 8.30
CA VAL A 209 -13.58 22.06 7.54
C VAL A 209 -14.23 22.10 6.14
N PRO A 210 -13.47 21.96 5.04
CA PRO A 210 -14.03 21.95 3.69
C PRO A 210 -14.82 20.66 3.44
N THR A 211 -15.92 20.76 2.70
CA THR A 211 -16.73 19.60 2.27
C THR A 211 -16.49 19.23 0.81
N THR A 212 -15.97 20.15 -0.02
CA THR A 212 -15.66 19.90 -1.43
C THR A 212 -14.18 20.09 -1.76
N TRP A 213 -13.71 19.41 -2.81
CA TRP A 213 -12.36 19.57 -3.35
C TRP A 213 -12.02 21.03 -3.67
N GLN A 214 -12.97 21.79 -4.22
CA GLN A 214 -12.81 23.22 -4.52
C GLN A 214 -12.62 24.05 -3.25
N GLN A 215 -13.37 23.77 -2.18
CA GLN A 215 -13.22 24.45 -0.89
C GLN A 215 -11.88 24.11 -0.23
N TRP A 216 -11.45 22.85 -0.28
CA TRP A 216 -10.16 22.39 0.22
C TRP A 216 -8.99 23.07 -0.50
N ALA A 217 -9.06 23.19 -1.82
CA ALA A 217 -8.02 23.87 -2.60
C ALA A 217 -8.01 25.40 -2.40
N ALA A 218 -9.17 26.05 -2.30
CA ALA A 218 -9.25 27.46 -1.95
C ALA A 218 -8.66 27.73 -0.55
N LEU A 219 -8.94 26.85 0.41
CA LEU A 219 -8.37 26.92 1.75
C LEU A 219 -6.86 26.65 1.75
N GLY A 220 -6.36 25.70 0.94
CA GLY A 220 -4.93 25.46 0.78
C GLY A 220 -4.15 26.65 0.20
N GLN A 221 -4.73 27.39 -0.76
CA GLN A 221 -4.15 28.63 -1.28
C GLN A 221 -4.15 29.75 -0.23
N LYS A 222 -5.21 29.83 0.59
CA LYS A 222 -5.28 30.75 1.74
C LYS A 222 -4.20 30.43 2.78
N VAL A 223 -4.02 29.15 3.12
CA VAL A 223 -2.99 28.64 4.03
C VAL A 223 -1.58 28.97 3.53
N ALA A 224 -1.29 28.76 2.24
CA ALA A 224 0.00 29.12 1.65
C ALA A 224 0.34 30.62 1.82
N THR A 225 -0.69 31.47 1.90
CA THR A 225 -0.57 32.94 1.97
C THR A 225 -0.51 33.45 3.41
N GLU A 226 -1.43 33.00 4.26
CA GLU A 226 -1.56 33.48 5.65
C GLU A 226 -0.65 32.73 6.63
N HIS A 227 -0.36 31.45 6.34
CA HIS A 227 0.39 30.53 7.21
C HIS A 227 1.48 29.78 6.42
N PRO A 228 2.46 30.50 5.81
CA PRO A 228 3.44 29.91 4.93
C PRO A 228 4.25 28.78 5.60
N GLY A 229 4.26 27.61 4.96
CA GLY A 229 4.89 26.39 5.47
C GLY A 229 3.95 25.44 6.22
N TYR A 230 2.67 25.78 6.37
CA TYR A 230 1.59 24.82 6.67
C TYR A 230 1.06 24.20 5.37
N ILE A 231 0.56 22.97 5.46
CA ILE A 231 0.17 22.15 4.30
C ILE A 231 -1.22 21.54 4.47
N VAL A 232 -1.89 21.25 3.34
CA VAL A 232 -3.24 20.65 3.28
C VAL A 232 -3.25 19.22 2.69
N GLY A 233 -2.07 18.65 2.48
CA GLY A 233 -1.85 17.28 2.02
C GLY A 233 -0.39 17.09 1.58
N ASN A 234 -0.13 16.05 0.78
CA ASN A 234 1.11 15.92 0.00
C ASN A 234 0.81 15.32 -1.37
N ILE A 235 1.78 15.33 -2.29
CA ILE A 235 1.71 14.63 -3.59
C ILE A 235 3.02 13.92 -3.96
N GLY A 236 3.88 13.65 -2.97
CA GLY A 236 5.15 12.95 -3.17
C GLY A 236 5.09 11.45 -2.88
N ASP A 237 4.02 10.94 -2.26
CA ASP A 237 3.84 9.50 -2.08
C ASP A 237 3.63 8.80 -3.42
N SER A 238 4.18 7.58 -3.53
CA SER A 238 4.10 6.75 -4.75
C SER A 238 2.67 6.39 -5.15
N PHE A 239 1.74 6.40 -4.21
CA PHE A 239 0.30 6.14 -4.38
C PHE A 239 -0.57 7.42 -4.48
N SER A 240 0.02 8.62 -4.67
CA SER A 240 -0.77 9.86 -4.61
C SER A 240 -1.90 9.92 -5.65
N HIS A 241 -1.77 9.25 -6.80
CA HIS A 241 -2.84 9.09 -7.78
C HIS A 241 -4.02 8.25 -7.27
N TRP A 242 -3.80 7.25 -6.40
CA TRP A 242 -4.88 6.53 -5.72
C TRP A 242 -5.63 7.40 -4.69
N ILE A 243 -5.03 8.50 -4.22
CA ILE A 243 -5.69 9.50 -3.37
C ILE A 243 -6.51 10.47 -4.23
N TYR A 244 -5.88 11.10 -5.23
CA TYR A 244 -6.49 12.21 -5.96
C TYR A 244 -7.23 11.80 -7.24
N LEU A 245 -6.66 10.90 -8.05
CA LEU A 245 -7.21 10.56 -9.37
C LEU A 245 -8.26 9.44 -9.27
N TRP A 246 -8.03 8.40 -8.47
CA TRP A 246 -9.06 7.37 -8.19
C TRP A 246 -10.28 8.00 -7.50
N GLY A 247 -10.06 8.81 -6.45
CA GLY A 247 -11.14 9.51 -5.74
C GLY A 247 -11.99 10.41 -6.65
N ASP A 248 -11.37 11.04 -7.66
CA ASP A 248 -12.05 11.87 -8.65
C ASP A 248 -12.52 11.13 -9.91
N GLN A 249 -12.49 9.79 -9.91
CA GLN A 249 -13.00 8.91 -10.98
C GLN A 249 -12.25 8.97 -12.32
N CYS A 250 -10.97 9.40 -12.31
CA CYS A 250 -10.10 9.46 -13.48
C CYS A 250 -9.85 8.03 -14.08
N PRO A 251 -10.25 7.76 -15.33
CA PRO A 251 -10.24 6.41 -15.93
C PRO A 251 -8.86 6.00 -16.45
N LEU A 252 -7.93 5.74 -15.51
CA LEU A 252 -6.57 5.28 -15.81
C LEU A 252 -6.39 3.76 -15.76
N GLU A 253 -7.28 3.04 -15.07
CA GLU A 253 -7.17 1.59 -14.84
C GLU A 253 -8.55 0.93 -15.00
N GLN A 254 -9.19 1.07 -16.17
CA GLN A 254 -10.53 0.51 -16.42
C GLN A 254 -10.48 -0.74 -17.30
N LEU A 255 -10.51 -1.92 -16.67
CA LEU A 255 -10.37 -3.22 -17.33
C LEU A 255 -11.73 -3.81 -17.75
N THR A 256 -11.87 -4.13 -19.04
CA THR A 256 -13.00 -4.87 -19.61
C THR A 256 -12.47 -6.06 -20.40
N GLY A 257 -12.54 -7.26 -19.82
CA GLY A 257 -11.90 -8.46 -20.40
C GLY A 257 -10.37 -8.31 -20.37
N SER A 258 -9.75 -8.24 -21.54
CA SER A 258 -8.32 -7.93 -21.68
C SER A 258 -8.02 -6.49 -22.16
N GLN A 259 -9.07 -5.67 -22.35
CA GLN A 259 -8.94 -4.28 -22.77
C GLN A 259 -8.89 -3.36 -21.54
N LEU A 260 -7.79 -2.64 -21.38
CA LEU A 260 -7.56 -1.68 -20.29
C LEU A 260 -7.65 -0.24 -20.85
N LEU A 261 -8.58 0.56 -20.34
CA LEU A 261 -8.71 1.98 -20.68
C LEU A 261 -7.84 2.83 -19.75
N ILE A 262 -7.00 3.68 -20.36
CA ILE A 262 -6.01 4.54 -19.72
C ILE A 262 -6.10 5.97 -20.32
N ASN A 263 -7.23 6.64 -20.11
CA ASN A 263 -7.48 7.99 -20.65
C ASN A 263 -7.03 9.07 -19.65
N ALA A 264 -5.74 9.43 -19.71
CA ALA A 264 -5.18 10.53 -18.91
C ALA A 264 -5.60 11.95 -19.37
N ALA A 265 -6.30 12.06 -20.50
CA ALA A 265 -6.84 13.32 -21.02
C ALA A 265 -8.28 13.60 -20.56
N ASP A 266 -8.89 12.68 -19.80
CA ASP A 266 -10.26 12.81 -19.32
C ASP A 266 -10.47 14.07 -18.47
N THR A 267 -11.70 14.60 -18.49
CA THR A 267 -12.15 15.66 -17.59
C THR A 267 -11.90 15.36 -16.12
N HIS A 268 -12.11 14.13 -15.66
CA HIS A 268 -11.84 13.70 -14.28
C HIS A 268 -10.33 13.74 -13.93
N CYS A 269 -9.46 13.41 -14.88
CA CYS A 269 -8.01 13.51 -14.68
C CYS A 269 -7.53 14.96 -14.68
N THR A 270 -7.99 15.74 -15.66
CA THR A 270 -7.52 17.10 -15.92
C THR A 270 -8.11 18.13 -14.95
N ARG A 271 -9.34 17.94 -14.44
CA ARG A 271 -9.93 18.82 -13.42
C ARG A 271 -9.19 18.71 -12.08
N MET A 272 -8.87 17.50 -11.64
CA MET A 272 -8.05 17.29 -10.44
C MET A 272 -6.65 17.86 -10.62
N ALA A 273 -5.96 17.58 -11.74
CA ALA A 273 -4.63 18.13 -11.98
C ALA A 273 -4.59 19.67 -11.96
N SER A 274 -5.59 20.32 -12.56
CA SER A 274 -5.75 21.78 -12.55
C SER A 274 -6.02 22.34 -11.15
N LEU A 275 -6.69 21.58 -10.29
CA LEU A 275 -6.99 21.95 -8.90
C LEU A 275 -5.74 21.88 -8.00
N LEU A 276 -4.88 20.88 -8.21
CA LEU A 276 -3.68 20.64 -7.39
C LEU A 276 -2.52 21.57 -7.78
N ASP A 277 -2.37 21.92 -9.06
CA ASP A 277 -1.25 22.73 -9.55
C ASP A 277 -0.99 24.05 -8.80
N PRO A 278 -2.01 24.86 -8.44
CA PRO A 278 -1.82 26.05 -7.58
C PRO A 278 -1.30 25.73 -6.18
N LEU A 279 -1.70 24.60 -5.59
CA LEU A 279 -1.29 24.17 -4.25
C LEU A 279 0.16 23.67 -4.23
N ILE A 280 0.56 22.93 -5.28
CA ILE A 280 1.93 22.46 -5.49
C ILE A 280 2.85 23.67 -5.65
N LYS A 281 2.48 24.61 -6.55
CA LYS A 281 3.21 25.85 -6.78
C LYS A 281 3.28 26.76 -5.55
N GLY A 282 2.23 26.79 -4.73
CA GLY A 282 2.18 27.52 -3.45
C GLY A 282 2.87 26.81 -2.28
N GLY A 283 3.33 25.57 -2.45
CA GLY A 283 3.98 24.77 -1.40
C GLY A 283 3.04 24.19 -0.34
N ALA A 284 1.72 24.42 -0.43
CA ALA A 284 0.71 23.83 0.46
C ALA A 284 0.41 22.36 0.15
N LEU A 285 0.84 21.86 -1.02
CA LEU A 285 0.79 20.46 -1.41
C LEU A 285 2.17 20.00 -1.94
N PRO A 286 3.16 19.75 -1.06
CA PRO A 286 4.53 19.44 -1.49
C PRO A 286 4.63 18.08 -2.18
N PRO A 287 5.46 17.95 -3.24
CA PRO A 287 5.85 16.67 -3.83
C PRO A 287 6.92 15.98 -2.95
N LEU A 288 6.57 15.70 -1.69
CA LEU A 288 7.44 15.06 -0.70
C LEU A 288 6.64 14.00 0.06
N SER A 289 7.06 12.74 -0.03
CA SER A 289 6.38 11.60 0.61
C SER A 289 6.39 11.69 2.14
N VAL A 290 5.28 11.31 2.77
CA VAL A 290 5.07 11.38 4.22
C VAL A 290 6.02 10.48 5.03
N PHE A 291 6.54 9.43 4.40
CA PHE A 291 7.50 8.49 4.99
C PHE A 291 8.94 9.01 5.01
N THR A 292 9.23 10.13 4.34
CA THR A 292 10.59 10.68 4.34
C THR A 292 10.91 11.35 5.69
N PRO A 293 12.12 11.16 6.24
CA PRO A 293 12.57 11.90 7.43
C PRO A 293 12.49 13.42 7.25
N ASP A 294 12.61 13.88 6.00
CA ASP A 294 12.52 15.29 5.64
C ASP A 294 11.09 15.84 5.69
N PHE A 295 10.06 15.01 5.45
CA PHE A 295 8.65 15.38 5.67
C PHE A 295 8.35 15.50 7.17
N ALA A 296 8.64 14.44 7.94
CA ALA A 296 8.43 14.42 9.39
C ALA A 296 9.14 15.60 10.08
N LYS A 297 10.35 15.95 9.65
CA LYS A 297 11.11 17.11 10.13
C LYS A 297 10.55 18.48 9.73
N LYS A 298 9.90 18.61 8.57
CA LYS A 298 9.35 19.89 8.07
C LYS A 298 7.97 20.20 8.64
N TYR A 299 7.15 19.16 8.78
CA TYR A 299 5.70 19.28 9.00
C TYR A 299 5.17 18.52 10.21
N GLY A 300 5.91 17.58 10.81
CA GLY A 300 5.44 16.79 11.96
C GLY A 300 5.88 17.31 13.33
N GLY A 301 5.58 16.50 14.35
CA GLY A 301 6.02 16.67 15.73
C GLY A 301 5.13 17.59 16.58
N ALA A 302 5.69 18.09 17.68
CA ALA A 302 4.98 18.98 18.61
C ALA A 302 4.62 20.35 18.02
N ALA A 303 5.27 20.74 16.92
CA ALA A 303 5.00 21.94 16.13
C ALA A 303 4.49 21.56 14.73
N ASP A 304 3.57 20.59 14.70
CA ASP A 304 2.87 20.08 13.52
C ASP A 304 2.33 21.21 12.62
N LYS A 305 2.37 20.95 11.31
CA LYS A 305 1.95 21.86 10.25
C LYS A 305 1.02 21.20 9.22
N VAL A 306 0.60 19.96 9.45
CA VAL A 306 -0.45 19.29 8.68
C VAL A 306 -1.80 19.82 9.15
N LEU A 307 -2.29 20.88 8.51
CA LEU A 307 -3.60 21.44 8.84
C LEU A 307 -4.73 20.45 8.49
N MET A 308 -4.60 19.81 7.34
CA MET A 308 -5.45 18.72 6.87
C MET A 308 -4.68 17.86 5.87
N MET A 309 -5.20 16.68 5.53
CA MET A 309 -4.60 15.76 4.59
C MET A 309 -5.64 14.75 4.07
N PRO A 310 -6.01 14.78 2.78
CA PRO A 310 -6.65 13.64 2.13
C PRO A 310 -5.74 12.42 2.24
N GLY A 311 -6.25 11.30 2.74
CA GLY A 311 -5.46 10.09 2.91
C GLY A 311 -6.22 8.87 3.43
N PRO A 312 -5.66 7.66 3.28
CA PRO A 312 -6.31 6.40 3.64
C PRO A 312 -6.63 6.26 5.13
N SER A 313 -7.57 5.36 5.43
CA SER A 313 -8.05 5.07 6.79
C SER A 313 -6.96 4.68 7.80
N TRP A 314 -5.82 4.12 7.34
CA TRP A 314 -4.71 3.72 8.20
C TRP A 314 -3.77 4.87 8.61
N TYR A 315 -3.87 6.07 8.01
CA TYR A 315 -3.11 7.24 8.48
C TYR A 315 -3.41 7.52 9.97
N ALA A 316 -4.67 7.36 10.39
CA ALA A 316 -5.21 7.33 11.75
C ALA A 316 -4.20 7.53 12.90
N THR A 317 -3.59 6.45 13.40
CA THR A 317 -2.46 6.53 14.35
C THR A 317 -1.13 6.19 13.68
N SER A 318 -1.10 5.27 12.72
CA SER A 318 0.16 4.77 12.15
C SER A 318 0.95 5.83 11.38
N LEU A 319 0.26 6.79 10.73
CA LEU A 319 0.92 7.99 10.25
C LEU A 319 1.03 9.04 11.36
N PHE A 320 -0.09 9.57 11.86
CA PHE A 320 -0.05 10.81 12.64
C PHE A 320 0.62 10.67 14.02
N ARG A 321 0.45 9.55 14.72
CA ARG A 321 1.10 9.28 16.02
C ARG A 321 2.48 8.67 15.82
N ASP A 322 2.56 7.59 15.05
CA ASP A 322 3.74 6.71 15.03
C ASP A 322 4.83 7.18 14.06
N THR A 323 4.46 7.83 12.94
CA THR A 323 5.42 8.33 11.93
C THR A 323 5.67 9.84 12.07
N LEU A 324 4.61 10.64 12.25
CA LEU A 324 4.68 12.10 12.29
C LEU A 324 4.71 12.69 13.70
N HIS A 325 4.49 11.89 14.74
CA HIS A 325 4.55 12.29 16.16
C HIS A 325 3.69 13.53 16.52
N ILE A 326 2.55 13.71 15.86
CA ILE A 326 1.58 14.75 16.17
C ILE A 326 0.94 14.44 17.54
N PRO A 327 0.97 15.36 18.52
CA PRO A 327 0.36 15.15 19.83
C PRO A 327 -1.15 14.83 19.77
N ALA A 328 -1.60 14.01 20.72
CA ALA A 328 -2.99 13.64 20.94
C ALA A 328 -3.94 14.85 21.08
N GLY A 329 -5.22 14.66 20.75
CA GLY A 329 -6.25 15.68 20.81
C GLY A 329 -6.20 16.71 19.67
N GLN A 330 -5.44 16.44 18.60
CA GLN A 330 -5.33 17.33 17.44
C GLN A 330 -6.02 16.78 16.18
N ILE A 331 -5.76 15.53 15.81
CA ILE A 331 -6.27 14.95 14.55
C ILE A 331 -7.66 14.34 14.73
N THR A 332 -8.53 14.51 13.73
CA THR A 332 -9.74 13.70 13.52
C THR A 332 -9.93 13.40 12.04
N ALA A 333 -10.79 12.44 11.70
CA ALA A 333 -11.29 12.27 10.34
C ALA A 333 -12.53 13.14 10.10
N ALA A 334 -12.72 13.54 8.85
CA ALA A 334 -13.91 14.12 8.26
C ALA A 334 -14.26 13.37 6.96
N THR A 335 -15.50 13.53 6.49
CA THR A 335 -16.03 12.90 5.26
C THR A 335 -15.09 13.11 4.06
N PRO A 336 -14.98 12.16 3.11
CA PRO A 336 -14.26 12.39 1.87
C PRO A 336 -14.79 13.63 1.13
N LEU A 337 -13.89 14.33 0.43
CA LEU A 337 -14.22 15.56 -0.26
C LEU A 337 -15.10 15.28 -1.49
N GLN A 338 -16.22 16.00 -1.58
CA GLN A 338 -17.13 15.94 -2.71
C GLN A 338 -16.56 16.73 -3.92
N TRP A 339 -16.83 16.30 -5.15
CA TRP A 339 -16.64 17.18 -6.31
C TRP A 339 -17.95 17.92 -6.59
N GLU A 340 -17.97 19.23 -6.32
CA GLU A 340 -19.17 20.09 -6.45
C GLU A 340 -20.43 19.50 -5.79
N ASN A 341 -21.33 18.91 -6.59
CA ASN A 341 -22.59 18.27 -6.17
C ASN A 341 -22.66 16.79 -6.60
N GLU A 342 -21.58 16.23 -7.13
CA GLU A 342 -21.49 14.82 -7.54
C GLU A 342 -21.58 13.88 -6.32
N PRO A 343 -21.95 12.60 -6.47
CA PRO A 343 -21.92 11.65 -5.37
C PRO A 343 -20.53 11.56 -4.73
N ILE A 344 -20.45 11.60 -3.40
CA ILE A 344 -19.19 11.41 -2.67
C ILE A 344 -18.60 10.07 -3.09
N THR A 345 -17.35 10.13 -3.54
CA THR A 345 -16.61 9.01 -4.12
C THR A 345 -15.19 9.07 -3.58
N THR A 346 -14.57 7.91 -3.36
CA THR A 346 -13.21 7.85 -2.79
C THR A 346 -12.34 6.76 -3.40
N GLY A 347 -11.03 6.93 -3.31
CA GLY A 347 -10.04 5.90 -3.65
C GLY A 347 -9.67 5.05 -2.44
N GLN A 348 -8.74 4.10 -2.63
CA GLN A 348 -8.20 3.27 -1.56
C GLN A 348 -6.68 3.08 -1.73
N VAL A 349 -5.92 3.15 -0.64
CA VAL A 349 -4.45 2.97 -0.66
C VAL A 349 -4.03 1.77 0.20
N GLY A 350 -3.82 0.61 -0.43
CA GLY A 350 -3.58 -0.65 0.27
C GLY A 350 -4.88 -1.39 0.59
N GLY A 351 -4.88 -2.17 1.67
CA GLY A 351 -5.98 -3.08 2.06
C GLY A 351 -5.46 -4.45 2.51
N GLY A 352 -4.34 -4.86 1.94
CA GLY A 352 -3.57 -6.04 2.37
C GLY A 352 -4.29 -7.37 2.14
N PRO A 353 -4.22 -7.97 0.94
CA PRO A 353 -4.79 -9.28 0.68
C PRO A 353 -4.09 -10.41 1.44
N TRP A 354 -4.90 -11.33 1.98
CA TRP A 354 -4.49 -12.68 2.39
C TRP A 354 -4.76 -13.67 1.24
N ILE A 355 -3.71 -14.30 0.73
CA ILE A 355 -3.72 -15.28 -0.36
C ILE A 355 -3.41 -16.68 0.20
N ILE A 356 -4.22 -17.67 -0.16
CA ILE A 356 -3.94 -19.09 0.10
C ILE A 356 -3.19 -19.65 -1.11
N SER A 357 -2.13 -20.44 -0.87
CA SER A 357 -1.40 -21.07 -1.96
C SER A 357 -2.09 -22.33 -2.46
N LYS A 358 -2.31 -22.39 -3.77
CA LYS A 358 -2.71 -23.57 -4.55
C LYS A 358 -1.72 -24.73 -4.45
N HIS A 359 -0.49 -24.46 -4.02
CA HIS A 359 0.54 -25.46 -3.76
C HIS A 359 0.54 -25.96 -2.30
N SER A 360 -0.35 -25.45 -1.44
CA SER A 360 -0.51 -25.95 -0.07
C SER A 360 -1.01 -27.40 -0.08
N THR A 361 -0.35 -28.25 0.68
CA THR A 361 -0.83 -29.62 0.95
C THR A 361 -1.83 -29.69 2.10
N ASN A 362 -2.21 -28.54 2.68
CA ASN A 362 -3.01 -28.42 3.90
C ASN A 362 -4.06 -27.30 3.80
N LEU A 363 -4.74 -27.21 2.65
CA LEU A 363 -5.71 -26.14 2.32
C LEU A 363 -6.77 -25.88 3.41
N ALA A 364 -7.24 -26.93 4.10
CA ALA A 364 -8.20 -26.78 5.20
C ALA A 364 -7.63 -25.97 6.38
N THR A 365 -6.37 -26.19 6.74
CA THR A 365 -5.69 -25.44 7.82
C THR A 365 -5.21 -24.06 7.34
N ALA A 366 -4.88 -23.91 6.06
CA ALA A 366 -4.59 -22.60 5.45
C ALA A 366 -5.84 -21.69 5.43
N ALA A 367 -7.01 -22.26 5.09
CA ALA A 367 -8.29 -21.56 5.10
C ALA A 367 -8.76 -21.22 6.52
N ASP A 368 -8.58 -22.13 7.48
CA ASP A 368 -8.81 -21.87 8.91
C ASP A 368 -7.92 -20.73 9.43
N PHE A 369 -6.62 -20.73 9.09
CA PHE A 369 -5.70 -19.65 9.42
C PHE A 369 -6.16 -18.29 8.86
N VAL A 370 -6.46 -18.21 7.55
CA VAL A 370 -6.88 -16.96 6.90
C VAL A 370 -8.22 -16.47 7.45
N THR A 371 -9.15 -17.39 7.71
CA THR A 371 -10.42 -17.09 8.37
C THR A 371 -10.20 -16.55 9.78
N TRP A 372 -9.33 -17.17 10.58
CA TRP A 372 -9.04 -16.71 11.93
C TRP A 372 -8.37 -15.33 11.93
N ALA A 373 -7.33 -15.14 11.13
CA ALA A 373 -6.56 -13.89 11.06
C ALA A 373 -7.46 -12.69 10.69
N THR A 374 -8.41 -12.90 9.77
CA THR A 374 -9.32 -11.84 9.32
C THR A 374 -10.55 -11.67 10.21
N THR A 375 -11.13 -12.74 10.78
CA THR A 375 -12.41 -12.69 11.53
C THR A 375 -12.28 -12.65 13.06
N VAL A 376 -11.13 -12.99 13.65
CA VAL A 376 -10.93 -12.91 15.10
C VAL A 376 -10.42 -11.54 15.53
N TYR A 377 -11.17 -10.90 16.41
CA TYR A 377 -10.78 -9.65 17.07
C TYR A 377 -10.12 -9.98 18.41
N ASN A 378 -8.84 -9.64 18.55
CA ASN A 378 -8.08 -9.79 19.79
C ASN A 378 -7.93 -8.42 20.49
N PRO A 379 -8.69 -8.12 21.57
CA PRO A 379 -8.72 -6.81 22.20
C PRO A 379 -7.69 -6.62 23.33
N ASP A 380 -6.59 -7.40 23.36
CA ASP A 380 -5.67 -7.45 24.50
C ASP A 380 -5.14 -6.06 24.92
N PRO A 381 -5.49 -5.57 26.12
CA PRO A 381 -5.15 -4.21 26.56
C PRO A 381 -3.70 -4.06 27.03
N THR A 382 -2.87 -5.12 26.97
CA THR A 382 -1.43 -5.04 27.30
C THR A 382 -0.56 -4.39 26.22
N GLY A 383 -1.15 -4.01 25.08
CA GLY A 383 -0.57 -2.97 24.20
C GLY A 383 0.41 -3.45 23.13
N ALA A 384 -0.06 -4.31 22.22
CA ALA A 384 0.64 -4.62 20.97
C ALA A 384 -0.28 -4.87 19.75
N ASN A 385 -1.53 -5.34 19.99
CA ASN A 385 -2.33 -6.03 18.97
C ASN A 385 -3.55 -5.23 18.45
N ALA A 386 -3.54 -3.91 18.56
CA ALA A 386 -4.56 -3.09 17.91
C ALA A 386 -4.41 -3.20 16.38
N ARG A 387 -5.44 -3.69 15.67
CA ARG A 387 -5.41 -3.73 14.19
C ARG A 387 -5.17 -2.31 13.65
N ALA A 388 -4.09 -2.14 12.88
CA ALA A 388 -3.59 -0.83 12.47
C ALA A 388 -4.51 -0.10 11.45
N GLY A 389 -5.22 -0.86 10.62
CA GLY A 389 -6.19 -0.34 9.64
C GLY A 389 -7.63 -0.77 9.94
N TYR A 390 -8.58 -0.14 9.24
CA TYR A 390 -10.02 -0.45 9.31
C TYR A 390 -10.27 -1.89 8.83
N PRO A 391 -10.75 -2.84 9.66
CA PRO A 391 -10.90 -4.24 9.23
C PRO A 391 -11.90 -4.41 8.08
N ALA A 392 -11.60 -5.24 7.09
CA ALA A 392 -12.50 -5.42 5.94
C ALA A 392 -13.71 -6.33 6.25
N TYR A 393 -13.55 -7.32 7.13
CA TYR A 393 -14.63 -8.17 7.62
C TYR A 393 -15.56 -7.38 8.56
N ALA A 394 -16.79 -7.07 8.10
CA ALA A 394 -17.67 -6.09 8.72
C ALA A 394 -18.00 -6.32 10.22
N PRO A 395 -18.21 -7.57 10.72
CA PRO A 395 -18.42 -7.84 12.15
C PRO A 395 -17.22 -7.50 13.05
N VAL A 396 -16.01 -7.45 12.50
CA VAL A 396 -14.81 -6.97 13.22
C VAL A 396 -14.59 -5.48 13.01
N ALA A 397 -14.94 -4.95 11.83
CA ALA A 397 -14.96 -3.50 11.57
C ALA A 397 -15.83 -2.77 12.61
N ALA A 398 -17.02 -3.28 12.90
CA ALA A 398 -17.92 -2.72 13.92
C ALA A 398 -17.29 -2.66 15.33
N LYS A 399 -16.53 -3.67 15.73
CA LYS A 399 -15.81 -3.71 17.02
C LYS A 399 -14.64 -2.74 17.05
N TRP A 400 -13.88 -2.67 15.96
CA TRP A 400 -12.75 -1.75 15.80
C TRP A 400 -13.20 -0.29 15.82
N LEU A 401 -14.30 0.04 15.13
CA LEU A 401 -14.92 1.37 15.19
C LEU A 401 -15.38 1.71 16.61
N ALA A 402 -16.05 0.80 17.33
CA ALA A 402 -16.45 1.06 18.72
C ALA A 402 -15.25 1.39 19.64
N GLY A 403 -14.09 0.75 19.42
CA GLY A 403 -12.85 1.13 20.11
C GLY A 403 -12.32 2.50 19.66
N MET A 404 -12.19 2.72 18.36
CA MET A 404 -11.70 3.98 17.76
C MET A 404 -12.48 5.21 18.21
N ALA A 405 -13.82 5.11 18.36
CA ALA A 405 -14.68 6.20 18.81
C ALA A 405 -14.37 6.68 20.25
N THR A 406 -13.72 5.83 21.05
CA THR A 406 -13.29 6.15 22.44
C THR A 406 -11.79 6.45 22.57
N ASN A 407 -11.05 6.43 21.45
CA ASN A 407 -9.59 6.58 21.47
C ASN A 407 -9.18 8.05 21.67
N SER A 408 -8.68 8.37 22.87
CA SER A 408 -8.24 9.70 23.30
C SER A 408 -7.05 10.29 22.54
N TYR A 409 -6.49 9.57 21.56
CA TYR A 409 -5.56 10.17 20.60
C TYR A 409 -6.24 11.21 19.69
N PHE A 410 -7.50 11.01 19.32
CA PHE A 410 -8.20 11.90 18.38
C PHE A 410 -8.84 13.13 19.06
N ALA A 411 -9.03 14.20 18.29
CA ALA A 411 -9.70 15.43 18.73
C ALA A 411 -11.24 15.32 18.81
N ALA A 412 -11.80 14.33 18.11
CA ALA A 412 -13.21 13.96 18.06
C ALA A 412 -13.32 12.51 17.60
N ASP A 413 -14.52 11.92 17.62
CA ASP A 413 -14.77 10.59 17.06
C ASP A 413 -14.57 10.58 15.53
N PRO A 414 -13.56 9.86 14.99
CA PRO A 414 -13.32 9.81 13.54
C PRO A 414 -14.23 8.80 12.81
N THR A 415 -14.97 7.96 13.55
CA THR A 415 -15.58 6.74 13.01
C THR A 415 -16.78 6.95 12.09
N PRO A 416 -17.61 8.01 12.19
CA PRO A 416 -18.68 8.26 11.23
C PRO A 416 -18.13 8.46 9.80
N ALA A 417 -17.05 9.25 9.66
CA ALA A 417 -16.41 9.51 8.37
C ALA A 417 -15.75 8.24 7.80
N LEU A 418 -15.00 7.51 8.62
CA LEU A 418 -14.36 6.25 8.23
C LEU A 418 -15.38 5.20 7.79
N LYS A 419 -16.53 5.11 8.48
CA LYS A 419 -17.59 4.15 8.17
C LYS A 419 -18.37 4.51 6.90
N ALA A 420 -18.63 5.80 6.64
CA ALA A 420 -19.27 6.24 5.41
C ALA A 420 -18.41 5.93 4.18
N ALA A 421 -17.16 6.41 4.19
CA ALA A 421 -16.19 6.26 3.10
C ALA A 421 -15.93 4.80 2.68
N ALA A 422 -16.18 3.82 3.55
CA ALA A 422 -16.05 2.40 3.25
C ALA A 422 -17.09 1.89 2.21
N ALA A 423 -18.21 2.60 2.02
CA ALA A 423 -19.19 2.32 0.98
C ALA A 423 -18.89 3.06 -0.34
N ASP A 424 -18.23 4.22 -0.24
CA ASP A 424 -18.04 5.21 -1.30
C ASP A 424 -16.80 4.93 -2.20
N ILE A 425 -16.09 3.83 -1.97
CA ILE A 425 -14.90 3.44 -2.75
C ILE A 425 -15.31 3.19 -4.21
N TRP A 426 -14.71 3.92 -5.15
CA TRP A 426 -15.03 3.78 -6.56
C TRP A 426 -14.60 2.42 -7.11
N LYS A 427 -15.56 1.68 -7.66
CA LYS A 427 -15.37 0.34 -8.25
C LYS A 427 -14.93 0.38 -9.72
N GLY A 428 -14.74 1.57 -10.29
CA GLY A 428 -14.25 1.75 -11.65
C GLY A 428 -12.74 1.66 -11.78
N TRP A 429 -11.98 1.75 -10.68
CA TRP A 429 -10.55 1.47 -10.69
C TRP A 429 -10.33 -0.03 -10.55
N SER A 430 -9.70 -0.63 -11.55
CA SER A 430 -9.36 -2.04 -11.61
C SER A 430 -7.99 -2.25 -10.96
N ILE A 431 -7.80 -3.38 -10.31
CA ILE A 431 -6.47 -3.79 -9.88
C ILE A 431 -5.88 -4.67 -10.99
N VAL A 432 -4.70 -4.31 -11.47
CA VAL A 432 -4.03 -4.91 -12.63
C VAL A 432 -2.75 -5.65 -12.23
N THR A 433 -2.21 -6.49 -13.12
CA THR A 433 -1.04 -7.35 -12.86
C THR A 433 0.28 -6.60 -12.70
N TYR A 434 0.36 -5.32 -13.10
CA TYR A 434 1.54 -4.46 -12.90
C TYR A 434 1.34 -3.46 -11.74
N PRO A 435 2.41 -3.05 -11.04
CA PRO A 435 2.37 -1.95 -10.09
C PRO A 435 2.45 -0.59 -10.83
N ASP A 436 1.49 0.30 -10.56
CA ASP A 436 1.37 1.63 -11.16
C ASP A 436 2.10 2.73 -10.33
N GLN A 437 2.31 2.48 -9.04
CA GLN A 437 2.98 3.39 -8.10
C GLN A 437 4.43 3.73 -8.51
N PRO A 438 5.24 2.80 -9.07
CA PRO A 438 6.54 3.12 -9.67
C PRO A 438 6.41 4.00 -10.92
N VAL A 439 5.34 3.85 -11.71
CA VAL A 439 5.10 4.66 -12.91
C VAL A 439 4.80 6.11 -12.49
N TRP A 440 3.92 6.31 -11.51
CA TRP A 440 3.64 7.62 -10.90
C TRP A 440 4.91 8.25 -10.32
N SER A 441 5.69 7.49 -9.55
CA SER A 441 6.92 7.99 -8.92
C SER A 441 7.96 8.47 -9.96
N ASN A 442 8.20 7.66 -11.00
CA ASN A 442 9.21 7.95 -12.01
C ASN A 442 8.80 9.06 -12.99
N THR A 443 7.50 9.18 -13.32
CA THR A 443 7.01 10.17 -14.28
C THR A 443 6.53 11.46 -13.63
N VAL A 444 5.67 11.36 -12.61
CA VAL A 444 5.00 12.50 -12.00
C VAL A 444 5.81 13.07 -10.85
N VAL A 445 6.14 12.30 -9.81
CA VAL A 445 6.85 12.85 -8.62
C VAL A 445 8.20 13.46 -9.01
N THR A 446 9.00 12.76 -9.83
CA THR A 446 10.24 13.30 -10.41
C THR A 446 9.99 14.57 -11.25
N GLY A 447 8.88 14.63 -11.99
CA GLY A 447 8.48 15.81 -12.77
C GLY A 447 8.11 17.02 -11.91
N LEU A 448 7.34 16.81 -10.84
CA LEU A 448 6.95 17.85 -9.88
C LEU A 448 8.17 18.38 -9.10
N VAL A 449 9.09 17.50 -8.70
CA VAL A 449 10.38 17.90 -8.08
C VAL A 449 11.25 18.71 -9.06
N ALA A 450 11.16 18.42 -10.37
CA ALA A 450 11.78 19.23 -11.42
C ALA A 450 11.00 20.52 -11.79
N GLY A 451 9.97 20.89 -11.01
CA GLY A 451 9.22 22.15 -11.19
C GLY A 451 8.19 22.15 -12.32
N LYS A 452 7.85 20.98 -12.89
CA LYS A 452 6.71 20.85 -13.81
C LYS A 452 5.39 20.85 -13.03
N SER A 453 4.29 21.12 -13.75
CA SER A 453 2.93 21.03 -13.21
C SER A 453 2.38 19.63 -13.44
N LEU A 454 1.47 19.16 -12.58
CA LEU A 454 0.77 17.89 -12.73
C LEU A 454 -0.01 17.85 -14.05
N SER A 455 -0.67 18.94 -14.43
CA SER A 455 -1.40 19.06 -15.70
C SER A 455 -0.48 18.87 -16.92
N SER A 456 0.79 19.33 -16.85
CA SER A 456 1.77 19.10 -17.91
C SER A 456 2.44 17.72 -17.89
N LEU A 457 2.17 16.91 -16.86
CA LEU A 457 2.69 15.55 -16.69
C LEU A 457 1.68 14.46 -17.05
N LEU A 458 0.36 14.73 -16.97
CA LEU A 458 -0.70 13.76 -17.30
C LEU A 458 -0.49 13.00 -18.62
N PRO A 459 -0.15 13.63 -19.77
CA PRO A 459 0.05 12.90 -21.02
C PRO A 459 1.24 11.92 -20.97
N ALA A 460 2.30 12.29 -20.25
CA ALA A 460 3.48 11.45 -20.07
C ALA A 460 3.18 10.28 -19.10
N PHE A 461 2.40 10.53 -18.05
CA PHE A 461 1.96 9.52 -17.10
C PHE A 461 1.05 8.48 -17.78
N GLY A 462 0.02 8.91 -18.51
CA GLY A 462 -0.85 8.00 -19.27
C GLY A 462 -0.09 7.21 -20.35
N SER A 463 0.90 7.82 -21.01
CA SER A 463 1.78 7.10 -21.95
C SER A 463 2.64 6.03 -21.27
N ALA A 464 3.13 6.29 -20.06
CA ALA A 464 3.95 5.33 -19.31
C ALA A 464 3.12 4.20 -18.68
N LEU A 465 1.89 4.49 -18.23
CA LEU A 465 0.92 3.46 -17.82
C LEU A 465 0.57 2.56 -19.01
N ALA A 466 0.29 3.12 -20.19
CA ALA A 466 0.06 2.35 -21.41
C ALA A 466 1.24 1.42 -21.77
N GLN A 467 2.48 1.88 -21.59
CA GLN A 467 3.68 1.05 -21.80
C GLN A 467 3.81 -0.06 -20.74
N ALA A 468 3.52 0.21 -19.47
CA ALA A 468 3.51 -0.78 -18.40
C ALA A 468 2.43 -1.85 -18.62
N ALA A 469 1.22 -1.42 -18.99
CA ALA A 469 0.09 -2.29 -19.34
C ALA A 469 0.38 -3.19 -20.55
N GLN A 470 0.93 -2.64 -21.63
CA GLN A 470 1.35 -3.40 -22.80
C GLN A 470 2.46 -4.42 -22.45
N ALA A 471 3.43 -4.04 -21.62
CA ALA A 471 4.47 -4.95 -21.13
C ALA A 471 3.92 -6.07 -20.22
N ALA A 472 2.81 -5.81 -19.52
CA ALA A 472 2.07 -6.79 -18.72
C ALA A 472 1.06 -7.64 -19.55
N GLY A 473 0.92 -7.37 -20.85
CA GLY A 473 0.09 -8.15 -21.78
C GLY A 473 -1.34 -7.63 -22.01
N TYR A 474 -1.70 -6.46 -21.46
CA TYR A 474 -3.02 -5.84 -21.70
C TYR A 474 -3.12 -5.23 -23.10
N GLN A 475 -4.33 -5.27 -23.67
CA GLN A 475 -4.70 -4.46 -24.83
C GLN A 475 -5.11 -3.08 -24.31
N VAL A 476 -4.46 -2.00 -24.76
CA VAL A 476 -4.69 -0.66 -24.19
C VAL A 476 -5.56 0.20 -25.11
N THR A 477 -6.57 0.84 -24.52
CA THR A 477 -7.26 2.01 -25.09
C THR A 477 -6.78 3.26 -24.36
N GLN A 478 -6.65 4.39 -25.08
CA GLN A 478 -6.37 5.72 -24.51
C GLN A 478 -7.44 6.70 -24.97
#